data_AF-A0A2W4PIH2-F1
#
_entry.id   AF-A0A2W4PIH2-F1
#
_cell.length_a   1.000
_cell.length_b   1.000
_cell.length_c   1.000
_cell.angle_alpha   90.00
_cell.angle_beta   90.00
_cell.angle_gamma   90.00
#
_symmetry.space_group_name_H-M   'P 1'
#
loop_
_entity.id
_entity.type
_entity.pdbx_description
1 polymer ?
#
loop_
_entity_poly.entity_id
_entity_poly.type
_entity_poly.pdbx_seq_one_letter_code
_entity_poly.pdbx_strand_id
1 'polypeptide(L)'
;MSFLRVGVIAVALLTSTAALYGQLPRTKPVTPNASPEATALLEYLQDISGKFILSGQHNFPISRDRNTRFASDYIGKTPAVWSQDFGFAEDGDKDSYLARPSIVEEAIRQHKLGSIITLCWHAVPPTAEEPVTFQPLPGSDSTRLASVQGRLTEAQFRDILKKGTALHKQWLKQVDEIAGYLKQLQDAKVPVLWRPYHEMNGDWFWWGGRYEGKYTTAALYRQLFDRFVNHHKLNNLIWVWSVDRPTRPDREFAKYYPGNEYLDVLAIDIYGNDFNQSYYDGLMALSHGKPIALGEVGNPPSTEILDAQPNWAYWVVWAGMVRGTSRENYQKLDDDPRVLFMEDLAYAESTSLYRKACGFEPIVIEREADLNGSWVLNEYESNLQTFGPSGTPYRLDITHEGDKLTIRSRTIVEWGDDDVVEEKIVADGSETRSIVYNNAPRVQTARWSPARDTLNVNARVTLSWGGREVKVKSHDTWVLQRKGKRLVITKVVSSPRGTQTSVVVYDKVGSER
;
A
#
# COMPACT_ATOMS: atom_id res chain seq x y z
N MET A 1 -43.12 68.39 -34.15
CA MET A 1 -43.22 66.99 -33.66
C MET A 1 -41.80 66.47 -33.48
N SER A 2 -41.53 65.99 -32.27
CA SER A 2 -40.20 65.77 -31.71
C SER A 2 -39.53 64.51 -32.28
N PHE A 3 -38.21 64.59 -32.50
CA PHE A 3 -37.34 63.45 -32.78
C PHE A 3 -37.10 62.65 -31.49
N LEU A 4 -37.31 61.33 -31.49
CA LEU A 4 -36.82 60.46 -30.42
C LEU A 4 -36.04 59.24 -30.94
N ARG A 5 -34.77 59.31 -30.57
CA ARG A 5 -33.67 58.34 -30.45
C ARG A 5 -34.00 56.85 -30.43
N VAL A 6 -33.14 56.16 -31.17
CA VAL A 6 -32.77 54.74 -31.15
C VAL A 6 -32.34 54.29 -29.74
N GLY A 7 -32.85 53.15 -29.29
CA GLY A 7 -32.34 52.38 -28.16
C GLY A 7 -32.07 50.94 -28.60
N VAL A 8 -30.80 50.54 -28.60
CA VAL A 8 -30.33 49.16 -28.83
C VAL A 8 -30.55 48.35 -27.56
N ILE A 9 -31.29 47.25 -27.63
CA ILE A 9 -31.33 46.22 -26.59
C ILE A 9 -30.58 45.00 -27.12
N ALA A 10 -29.40 44.75 -26.57
CA ALA A 10 -28.66 43.51 -26.76
C ALA A 10 -29.24 42.45 -25.81
N VAL A 11 -29.86 41.40 -26.36
CA VAL A 11 -30.27 40.22 -25.60
C VAL A 11 -29.12 39.22 -25.66
N ALA A 12 -28.39 39.09 -24.55
CA ALA A 12 -27.42 38.02 -24.37
C ALA A 12 -28.16 36.72 -24.03
N LEU A 13 -28.23 35.79 -24.99
CA LEU A 13 -28.63 34.41 -24.75
C LEU A 13 -27.48 33.67 -24.07
N LEU A 14 -27.58 33.47 -22.76
CA LEU A 14 -26.77 32.50 -22.02
C LEU A 14 -27.31 31.09 -22.30
N THR A 15 -26.70 30.38 -23.25
CA THR A 15 -26.90 28.93 -23.39
C THR A 15 -26.04 28.22 -22.37
N SER A 16 -26.66 27.73 -21.28
CA SER A 16 -26.04 26.81 -20.35
C SER A 16 -25.86 25.44 -21.01
N THR A 17 -24.68 25.15 -21.55
CA THR A 17 -24.29 23.77 -21.86
C THR A 17 -23.89 23.08 -20.57
N ALA A 18 -24.85 22.43 -19.90
CA ALA A 18 -24.53 21.41 -18.93
C ALA A 18 -23.84 20.27 -19.70
N ALA A 19 -22.53 20.16 -19.56
CA ALA A 19 -21.79 18.98 -20.01
C ALA A 19 -22.28 17.79 -19.19
N LEU A 20 -23.16 16.97 -19.77
CA LEU A 20 -23.37 15.61 -19.30
C LEU A 20 -22.04 14.87 -19.45
N TYR A 21 -21.27 14.79 -18.36
CA TYR A 21 -20.25 13.76 -18.21
C TYR A 21 -20.97 12.41 -18.21
N GLY A 22 -21.18 11.85 -19.40
CA GLY A 22 -21.63 10.49 -19.55
C GLY A 22 -20.60 9.57 -18.91
N GLN A 23 -20.96 8.95 -17.79
CA GLN A 23 -20.16 7.92 -17.15
C GLN A 23 -19.93 6.82 -18.20
N LEU A 24 -18.66 6.54 -18.54
CA LEU A 24 -18.35 5.46 -19.48
C LEU A 24 -19.02 4.17 -18.98
N PRO A 25 -19.63 3.37 -19.86
CA PRO A 25 -20.32 2.16 -19.46
C PRO A 25 -19.34 1.22 -18.73
N ARG A 26 -19.72 0.75 -17.54
CA ARG A 26 -18.91 -0.16 -16.73
C ARG A 26 -18.55 -1.40 -17.55
N THR A 27 -17.26 -1.72 -17.57
CA THR A 27 -16.74 -2.96 -18.14
C THR A 27 -17.08 -4.12 -17.21
N LYS A 28 -17.49 -5.24 -17.81
CA LYS A 28 -17.73 -6.50 -17.11
C LYS A 28 -16.45 -7.32 -17.07
N PRO A 29 -16.28 -8.22 -16.09
CA PRO A 29 -15.17 -9.17 -16.10
C PRO A 29 -15.13 -9.97 -17.41
N VAL A 30 -13.93 -10.20 -17.94
CA VAL A 30 -13.73 -11.00 -19.17
C VAL A 30 -14.02 -12.48 -18.94
N THR A 31 -13.87 -12.94 -17.70
CA THR A 31 -14.22 -14.30 -17.29
C THR A 31 -15.75 -14.49 -17.33
N PRO A 32 -16.28 -15.42 -18.15
CA PRO A 32 -17.71 -15.71 -18.15
C PRO A 32 -18.16 -16.24 -16.79
N ASN A 33 -19.30 -15.74 -16.30
CA ASN A 33 -19.84 -16.10 -14.98
C ASN A 33 -18.82 -15.85 -13.83
N ALA A 34 -18.08 -14.74 -13.91
CA ALA A 34 -17.26 -14.26 -12.80
C ALA A 34 -18.05 -14.26 -11.49
N SER A 35 -17.38 -14.58 -10.39
CA SER A 35 -18.01 -14.63 -9.08
C SER A 35 -18.52 -13.23 -8.68
N PRO A 36 -19.52 -13.14 -7.78
CA PRO A 36 -19.98 -11.86 -7.26
C PRO A 36 -18.83 -11.02 -6.68
N GLU A 37 -17.89 -11.66 -5.99
CA GLU A 37 -16.73 -11.03 -5.38
C GLU A 37 -15.75 -10.46 -6.41
N ALA A 38 -15.45 -11.22 -7.47
CA ALA A 38 -14.61 -10.73 -8.57
C ALA A 38 -15.27 -9.58 -9.32
N THR A 39 -16.56 -9.71 -9.62
CA THR A 39 -17.34 -8.64 -10.27
C THR A 39 -17.30 -7.36 -9.44
N ALA A 40 -17.55 -7.47 -8.13
CA ALA A 40 -17.54 -6.33 -7.22
C ALA A 40 -16.13 -5.72 -7.07
N LEU A 41 -15.06 -6.53 -7.09
CA LEU A 41 -13.69 -6.01 -7.07
C LEU A 41 -13.39 -5.19 -8.33
N LEU A 42 -13.76 -5.67 -9.51
CA LEU A 42 -13.55 -4.93 -10.75
C LEU A 42 -14.40 -3.65 -10.81
N GLU A 43 -15.65 -3.70 -10.34
CA GLU A 43 -16.49 -2.50 -10.21
C GLU A 43 -15.86 -1.48 -9.26
N TYR A 44 -15.33 -1.93 -8.13
CA TYR A 44 -14.64 -1.08 -7.18
C TYR A 44 -13.42 -0.40 -7.81
N LEU A 45 -12.57 -1.13 -8.53
CA LEU A 45 -11.42 -0.54 -9.24
C LEU A 45 -11.84 0.51 -10.28
N GLN A 46 -12.97 0.27 -10.99
CA GLN A 46 -13.53 1.24 -11.92
C GLN A 46 -14.09 2.48 -11.22
N ASP A 47 -14.68 2.32 -10.03
CA ASP A 47 -15.30 3.42 -9.27
C ASP A 47 -14.26 4.36 -8.65
N ILE A 48 -13.09 3.82 -8.25
CA ILE A 48 -11.99 4.60 -7.68
C ILE A 48 -11.06 5.22 -8.72
N SER A 49 -10.94 4.62 -9.92
CA SER A 49 -10.03 5.13 -10.95
C SER A 49 -10.33 6.60 -11.28
N GLY A 50 -9.28 7.43 -11.30
CA GLY A 50 -9.39 8.89 -11.50
C GLY A 50 -9.76 9.68 -10.25
N LYS A 51 -10.06 9.02 -9.12
CA LYS A 51 -10.45 9.66 -7.84
C LYS A 51 -9.50 9.30 -6.72
N PHE A 52 -9.19 8.01 -6.60
CA PHE A 52 -8.32 7.47 -5.57
C PHE A 52 -7.32 6.49 -6.19
N ILE A 53 -6.25 6.26 -5.46
CA ILE A 53 -5.23 5.27 -5.76
C ILE A 53 -4.91 4.50 -4.47
N LEU A 54 -4.88 3.17 -4.58
CA LEU A 54 -4.61 2.31 -3.43
C LEU A 54 -3.13 2.07 -3.26
N SER A 55 -2.67 2.23 -2.02
CA SER A 55 -1.32 1.85 -1.63
C SER A 55 -1.15 0.33 -1.62
N GLY A 56 0.00 -0.18 -2.07
CA GLY A 56 0.25 -1.61 -2.08
C GLY A 56 1.70 -2.01 -1.82
N GLN A 57 1.86 -3.25 -1.37
CA GLN A 57 3.15 -3.80 -0.94
C GLN A 57 3.27 -5.28 -1.30
N HIS A 58 4.37 -5.64 -1.95
CA HIS A 58 4.73 -7.02 -2.26
C HIS A 58 5.48 -7.69 -1.11
N ASN A 59 5.31 -8.99 -0.98
CA ASN A 59 5.99 -9.85 -0.01
C ASN A 59 6.58 -11.06 -0.75
N PHE A 60 7.74 -11.55 -0.31
CA PHE A 60 8.28 -12.80 -0.86
C PHE A 60 7.44 -14.01 -0.41
N PRO A 61 7.43 -15.12 -1.19
CA PRO A 61 6.69 -16.35 -0.88
C PRO A 61 6.78 -16.82 0.58
N ILE A 62 8.00 -16.97 1.13
CA ILE A 62 8.16 -17.47 2.51
C ILE A 62 7.81 -16.44 3.59
N SER A 63 7.61 -15.17 3.21
CA SER A 63 7.57 -14.05 4.14
C SER A 63 6.17 -13.76 4.69
N ARG A 64 5.12 -14.41 4.18
CA ARG A 64 3.71 -14.07 4.48
C ARG A 64 3.49 -12.55 4.32
N ASP A 65 3.15 -11.83 5.38
CA ASP A 65 2.97 -10.38 5.43
C ASP A 65 4.15 -9.60 6.04
N ARG A 66 5.34 -10.19 6.19
CA ARG A 66 6.49 -9.53 6.82
C ARG A 66 6.84 -8.19 6.16
N ASN A 67 6.86 -8.12 4.83
CA ASN A 67 7.16 -6.87 4.13
C ASN A 67 6.02 -5.84 4.28
N THR A 68 4.77 -6.30 4.31
CA THR A 68 3.60 -5.46 4.57
C THR A 68 3.62 -4.86 5.98
N ARG A 69 3.95 -5.65 6.99
CA ARG A 69 4.14 -5.14 8.37
C ARG A 69 5.29 -4.15 8.45
N PHE A 70 6.42 -4.49 7.84
CA PHE A 70 7.57 -3.58 7.81
C PHE A 70 7.24 -2.26 7.11
N ALA A 71 6.51 -2.30 5.99
CA ALA A 71 6.02 -1.11 5.32
C ALA A 71 5.06 -0.33 6.20
N SER A 72 4.12 -1.01 6.88
CA SER A 72 3.21 -0.38 7.83
C SER A 72 3.94 0.36 8.96
N ASP A 73 4.99 -0.24 9.53
CA ASP A 73 5.81 0.39 10.56
C ASP A 73 6.67 1.56 10.05
N TYR A 74 7.04 1.51 8.76
CA TYR A 74 7.85 2.54 8.12
C TYR A 74 7.00 3.74 7.65
N ILE A 75 5.81 3.48 7.13
CA ILE A 75 4.89 4.50 6.60
C ILE A 75 4.06 5.11 7.74
N GLY A 76 3.68 4.29 8.73
CA GLY A 76 2.72 4.67 9.78
C GLY A 76 1.30 4.17 9.51
N LYS A 77 1.00 3.76 8.27
CA LYS A 77 -0.27 3.15 7.83
C LYS A 77 -0.04 1.89 7.00
N THR A 78 -1.02 1.00 6.98
CA THR A 78 -0.95 -0.29 6.28
C THR A 78 -1.34 -0.14 4.81
N PRO A 79 -0.50 -0.61 3.87
CA PRO A 79 -0.86 -0.69 2.46
C PRO A 79 -2.17 -1.46 2.23
N ALA A 80 -3.07 -0.92 1.42
CA ALA A 80 -4.39 -1.50 1.14
C ALA A 80 -4.33 -2.75 0.24
N VAL A 81 -3.35 -2.83 -0.65
CA VAL A 81 -3.12 -3.96 -1.55
C VAL A 81 -1.99 -4.83 -1.01
N TRP A 82 -2.31 -6.08 -0.73
CA TRP A 82 -1.33 -7.10 -0.34
C TRP A 82 -0.96 -7.95 -1.56
N SER A 83 0.34 -8.07 -1.83
CA SER A 83 0.86 -8.84 -2.96
C SER A 83 1.84 -9.93 -2.56
N GLN A 84 1.80 -11.06 -3.28
CA GLN A 84 2.76 -12.17 -3.20
C GLN A 84 2.96 -12.88 -4.55
N ASP A 85 3.99 -13.71 -4.61
CA ASP A 85 4.29 -14.64 -5.71
C ASP A 85 4.04 -16.10 -5.29
N PHE A 86 3.80 -17.01 -6.24
CA PHE A 86 3.71 -18.46 -6.03
C PHE A 86 5.05 -19.20 -5.89
N GLY A 87 6.19 -18.54 -6.11
CA GLY A 87 7.52 -19.11 -5.90
C GLY A 87 7.95 -20.16 -6.92
N PHE A 88 9.26 -20.43 -6.96
CA PHE A 88 9.93 -21.33 -7.91
C PHE A 88 11.21 -21.99 -7.36
N ALA A 89 11.75 -21.46 -6.26
CA ALA A 89 13.06 -21.82 -5.74
C ALA A 89 13.00 -22.96 -4.71
N GLU A 90 14.17 -23.47 -4.33
CA GLU A 90 14.30 -24.57 -3.37
C GLU A 90 13.86 -24.18 -1.95
N ASP A 91 13.82 -25.17 -1.04
CA ASP A 91 13.55 -24.93 0.37
C ASP A 91 14.61 -24.00 0.98
N GLY A 92 14.18 -23.12 1.88
CA GLY A 92 15.04 -22.10 2.50
C GLY A 92 15.29 -20.84 1.66
N ASP A 93 14.99 -20.83 0.35
CA ASP A 93 15.04 -19.61 -0.45
C ASP A 93 13.80 -18.72 -0.19
N LYS A 94 13.95 -17.40 -0.33
CA LYS A 94 12.85 -16.45 -0.15
C LYS A 94 11.68 -16.70 -1.12
N ASP A 95 11.99 -17.21 -2.30
CA ASP A 95 11.06 -17.53 -3.39
C ASP A 95 10.69 -19.02 -3.44
N SER A 96 10.78 -19.73 -2.32
CA SER A 96 10.52 -21.17 -2.26
C SER A 96 9.12 -21.55 -2.75
N TYR A 97 9.03 -22.51 -3.67
CA TYR A 97 7.73 -23.02 -4.17
C TYR A 97 6.97 -23.81 -3.08
N LEU A 98 7.64 -24.28 -2.03
CA LEU A 98 7.02 -24.98 -0.92
C LEU A 98 6.14 -24.06 -0.05
N ALA A 99 6.24 -22.74 -0.23
CA ALA A 99 5.43 -21.76 0.50
C ALA A 99 3.96 -21.67 0.02
N ARG A 100 3.61 -22.24 -1.13
CA ARG A 100 2.28 -22.09 -1.78
C ARG A 100 1.08 -22.36 -0.87
N PRO A 101 1.06 -23.39 -0.01
CA PRO A 101 -0.03 -23.55 0.95
C PRO A 101 -0.17 -22.35 1.89
N SER A 102 0.95 -21.85 2.42
CA SER A 102 0.95 -20.69 3.32
C SER A 102 0.61 -19.37 2.62
N ILE A 103 0.92 -19.25 1.33
CA ILE A 103 0.51 -18.11 0.49
C ILE A 103 -1.02 -18.05 0.41
N VAL A 104 -1.69 -19.20 0.18
CA VAL A 104 -3.16 -19.27 0.14
C VAL A 104 -3.78 -18.93 1.49
N GLU A 105 -3.28 -19.52 2.58
CA GLU A 105 -3.75 -19.22 3.94
C GLU A 105 -3.63 -17.73 4.27
N GLU A 106 -2.49 -17.13 3.92
CA GLU A 106 -2.23 -15.72 4.17
C GLU A 106 -3.09 -14.80 3.31
N ALA A 107 -3.28 -15.11 2.03
CA ALA A 107 -4.18 -14.37 1.16
C ALA A 107 -5.63 -14.37 1.69
N ILE A 108 -6.11 -15.51 2.20
CA ILE A 108 -7.43 -15.61 2.86
C ILE A 108 -7.47 -14.72 4.11
N ARG A 109 -6.41 -14.75 4.92
CA ARG A 109 -6.33 -13.93 6.15
C ARG A 109 -6.32 -12.44 5.82
N GLN A 110 -5.50 -12.01 4.86
CA GLN A 110 -5.40 -10.61 4.42
C GLN A 110 -6.72 -10.10 3.84
N HIS A 111 -7.40 -10.93 3.04
CA HIS A 111 -8.72 -10.58 2.50
C HIS A 111 -9.75 -10.34 3.62
N LYS A 112 -9.78 -11.22 4.64
CA LYS A 112 -10.63 -11.05 5.83
C LYS A 112 -10.32 -9.76 6.58
N LEU A 113 -9.03 -9.41 6.72
CA LEU A 113 -8.57 -8.18 7.36
C LEU A 113 -8.88 -6.91 6.54
N GLY A 114 -9.25 -7.05 5.28
CA GLY A 114 -9.67 -5.94 4.42
C GLY A 114 -8.66 -5.53 3.36
N SER A 115 -7.58 -6.28 3.18
CA SER A 115 -6.65 -6.07 2.07
C SER A 115 -7.26 -6.55 0.75
N ILE A 116 -6.91 -5.89 -0.34
CA ILE A 116 -7.13 -6.41 -1.70
C ILE A 116 -5.96 -7.31 -2.07
N ILE A 117 -6.27 -8.47 -2.68
CA ILE A 117 -5.28 -9.51 -2.96
C ILE A 117 -4.83 -9.43 -4.42
N THR A 118 -3.51 -9.31 -4.63
CA THR A 118 -2.90 -9.49 -5.95
C THR A 118 -1.79 -10.54 -5.91
N LEU A 119 -1.82 -11.48 -6.85
CA LEU A 119 -0.84 -12.57 -6.93
C LEU A 119 -0.19 -12.57 -8.31
N CYS A 120 1.13 -12.68 -8.33
CA CYS A 120 1.92 -12.92 -9.53
C CYS A 120 2.58 -14.31 -9.50
N TRP A 121 3.27 -14.66 -10.58
CA TRP A 121 3.93 -15.95 -10.69
C TRP A 121 5.17 -15.86 -11.59
N HIS A 122 6.35 -15.90 -10.96
CA HIS A 122 7.61 -16.18 -11.63
C HIS A 122 7.65 -17.65 -12.06
N ALA A 123 7.00 -17.94 -13.19
CA ALA A 123 6.77 -19.30 -13.66
C ALA A 123 8.07 -20.05 -14.04
N VAL A 124 8.16 -21.32 -13.66
CA VAL A 124 9.22 -22.22 -14.11
C VAL A 124 9.02 -22.60 -15.58
N PRO A 125 10.08 -22.62 -16.42
CA PRO A 125 9.93 -23.02 -17.81
C PRO A 125 9.53 -24.50 -17.92
N PRO A 126 8.68 -24.89 -18.89
CA PRO A 126 8.31 -26.30 -19.11
C PRO A 126 9.46 -27.23 -19.53
N THR A 127 10.68 -26.70 -19.67
CA THR A 127 11.92 -27.47 -19.90
C THR A 127 12.55 -27.99 -18.60
N ALA A 128 12.03 -27.61 -17.43
CA ALA A 128 12.51 -28.02 -16.12
C ALA A 128 11.36 -28.33 -15.15
N GLU A 129 11.71 -28.95 -14.01
CA GLU A 129 10.82 -29.08 -12.86
C GLU A 129 11.33 -28.20 -11.73
N GLU A 130 10.45 -27.82 -10.80
CA GLU A 130 10.85 -27.12 -9.58
C GLU A 130 11.68 -28.04 -8.66
N PRO A 131 12.67 -27.48 -7.94
CA PRO A 131 13.04 -26.07 -7.91
C PRO A 131 13.97 -25.65 -9.07
N VAL A 132 13.95 -24.35 -9.39
CA VAL A 132 14.90 -23.72 -10.33
C VAL A 132 15.51 -22.45 -9.75
N THR A 133 16.57 -21.92 -10.40
CA THR A 133 17.17 -20.63 -10.03
C THR A 133 16.44 -19.46 -10.71
N PHE A 134 16.63 -18.25 -10.19
CA PHE A 134 16.09 -17.06 -10.87
C PHE A 134 16.84 -16.78 -12.18
N GLN A 135 18.18 -16.85 -12.15
CA GLN A 135 19.06 -16.64 -13.31
C GLN A 135 19.71 -17.95 -13.77
N PRO A 136 20.03 -18.09 -15.06
CA PRO A 136 20.80 -19.23 -15.54
C PRO A 136 22.14 -19.35 -14.81
N LEU A 137 22.50 -20.56 -14.39
CA LEU A 137 23.83 -20.81 -13.81
C LEU A 137 24.92 -20.63 -14.89
N PRO A 138 26.13 -20.17 -14.51
CA PRO A 138 27.24 -20.06 -15.44
C PRO A 138 27.53 -21.39 -16.17
N GLY A 139 27.63 -21.34 -17.50
CA GLY A 139 27.88 -22.54 -18.33
C GLY A 139 26.68 -23.45 -18.55
N SER A 140 25.47 -23.04 -18.14
CA SER A 140 24.24 -23.80 -18.41
C SER A 140 23.94 -23.92 -19.91
N ASP A 141 23.39 -25.07 -20.28
CA ASP A 141 22.97 -25.36 -21.65
C ASP A 141 21.70 -24.57 -21.99
N SER A 142 21.81 -23.60 -22.89
CA SER A 142 20.68 -22.76 -23.33
C SER A 142 19.51 -23.54 -23.93
N THR A 143 19.73 -24.78 -24.38
CA THR A 143 18.66 -25.66 -24.88
C THR A 143 17.94 -26.43 -23.76
N ARG A 144 18.43 -26.35 -22.53
CA ARG A 144 17.84 -26.98 -21.33
C ARG A 144 17.68 -25.94 -20.22
N LEU A 145 16.91 -24.89 -20.53
CA LEU A 145 16.66 -23.79 -19.60
C LEU A 145 16.03 -24.32 -18.30
N ALA A 146 16.67 -24.03 -17.17
CA ALA A 146 16.25 -24.42 -15.83
C ALA A 146 16.34 -23.23 -14.86
N SER A 147 15.81 -22.10 -15.32
CA SER A 147 15.73 -20.85 -14.55
C SER A 147 14.55 -20.01 -15.05
N VAL A 148 14.04 -19.13 -14.18
CA VAL A 148 12.93 -18.21 -14.54
C VAL A 148 13.36 -17.24 -15.64
N GLN A 149 14.56 -16.64 -15.50
CA GLN A 149 15.17 -15.84 -16.55
C GLN A 149 15.87 -16.71 -17.59
N GLY A 150 15.90 -16.22 -18.82
CA GLY A 150 16.51 -16.86 -19.98
C GLY A 150 15.53 -16.99 -21.15
N ARG A 151 16.00 -17.53 -22.27
CA ARG A 151 15.22 -17.59 -23.52
C ARG A 151 15.08 -19.02 -24.01
N LEU A 152 13.84 -19.47 -24.16
CA LEU A 152 13.55 -20.74 -24.85
C LEU A 152 13.85 -20.63 -26.34
N THR A 153 14.25 -21.74 -26.95
CA THR A 153 14.36 -21.83 -28.42
C THR A 153 12.98 -21.65 -29.09
N GLU A 154 12.96 -21.24 -30.36
CA GLU A 154 11.71 -21.15 -31.14
C GLU A 154 10.94 -22.46 -31.17
N ALA A 155 11.66 -23.59 -31.27
CA ALA A 155 11.07 -24.92 -31.26
C ALA A 155 10.40 -25.25 -29.92
N GLN A 156 11.04 -24.93 -28.79
CA GLN A 156 10.49 -25.18 -27.46
C GLN A 156 9.26 -24.32 -27.20
N PHE A 157 9.32 -23.02 -27.51
CA PHE A 157 8.19 -22.11 -27.30
C PHE A 157 6.99 -22.50 -28.16
N ARG A 158 7.23 -22.86 -29.43
CA ARG A 158 6.22 -23.45 -30.30
C ARG A 158 5.59 -24.70 -29.67
N ASP A 159 6.42 -25.60 -29.17
CA ASP A 159 5.96 -26.88 -28.66
C ASP A 159 5.14 -26.70 -27.38
N ILE A 160 5.44 -25.72 -26.51
CA ILE A 160 4.59 -25.33 -25.37
C ILE A 160 3.18 -24.93 -25.82
N LEU A 161 3.05 -24.22 -26.94
CA LEU A 161 1.77 -23.77 -27.50
C LEU A 161 1.06 -24.84 -28.36
N LYS A 162 1.71 -25.97 -28.62
CA LYS A 162 1.19 -27.04 -29.47
C LYS A 162 0.66 -28.18 -28.61
N LYS A 163 -0.67 -28.30 -28.55
CA LYS A 163 -1.35 -29.40 -27.85
C LYS A 163 -0.74 -30.76 -28.20
N GLY A 164 -0.44 -31.56 -27.17
CA GLY A 164 0.02 -32.95 -27.30
C GLY A 164 1.54 -33.15 -27.29
N THR A 165 2.35 -32.09 -27.44
CA THR A 165 3.81 -32.19 -27.29
C THR A 165 4.19 -32.49 -25.83
N ALA A 166 5.43 -32.92 -25.60
CA ALA A 166 5.94 -33.15 -24.25
C ALA A 166 5.98 -31.84 -23.44
N LEU A 167 6.46 -30.74 -24.03
CA LEU A 167 6.54 -29.44 -23.35
C LEU A 167 5.16 -28.85 -23.04
N HIS A 168 4.16 -29.03 -23.92
CA HIS A 168 2.79 -28.64 -23.60
C HIS A 168 2.24 -29.46 -22.42
N LYS A 169 2.51 -30.77 -22.35
CA LYS A 169 2.08 -31.60 -21.19
C LYS A 169 2.75 -31.17 -19.89
N GLN A 170 4.04 -30.83 -19.94
CA GLN A 170 4.74 -30.31 -18.77
C GLN A 170 4.20 -28.94 -18.35
N TRP A 171 3.95 -28.06 -19.31
CA TRP A 171 3.30 -26.77 -19.07
C TRP A 171 1.93 -26.96 -18.40
N LEU A 172 1.11 -27.91 -18.86
CA LEU A 172 -0.17 -28.22 -18.22
C LEU A 172 0.03 -28.64 -16.75
N LYS A 173 0.98 -29.53 -16.45
CA LYS A 173 1.26 -29.97 -15.07
C LYS A 173 1.56 -28.79 -14.16
N GLN A 174 2.46 -27.90 -14.58
CA GLN A 174 2.85 -26.71 -13.81
C GLN A 174 1.68 -25.74 -13.62
N VAL A 175 0.91 -25.49 -14.69
CA VAL A 175 -0.26 -24.60 -14.66
C VAL A 175 -1.39 -25.17 -13.81
N ASP A 176 -1.64 -26.48 -13.86
CA ASP A 176 -2.67 -27.16 -13.09
C ASP A 176 -2.38 -27.12 -11.59
N GLU A 177 -1.11 -27.16 -11.20
CA GLU A 177 -0.70 -27.01 -9.80
C GLU A 177 -1.09 -25.62 -9.27
N ILE A 178 -0.76 -24.55 -10.00
CA ILE A 178 -1.16 -23.18 -9.62
C ILE A 178 -2.68 -23.02 -9.63
N ALA A 179 -3.37 -23.63 -10.60
CA ALA A 179 -4.84 -23.61 -10.63
C ALA A 179 -5.46 -24.23 -9.38
N GLY A 180 -4.84 -25.28 -8.82
CA GLY A 180 -5.27 -25.90 -7.57
C GLY A 180 -5.23 -24.95 -6.37
N TYR A 181 -4.23 -24.08 -6.27
CA TYR A 181 -4.14 -23.05 -5.24
C TYR A 181 -5.12 -21.90 -5.47
N LEU A 182 -5.26 -21.44 -6.72
CA LEU A 182 -6.26 -20.43 -7.07
C LEU A 182 -7.69 -20.93 -6.84
N LYS A 183 -7.94 -22.23 -7.01
CA LYS A 183 -9.22 -22.86 -6.71
C LYS A 183 -9.56 -22.83 -5.22
N GLN A 184 -8.56 -23.05 -4.35
CA GLN A 184 -8.75 -22.91 -2.90
C GLN A 184 -9.15 -21.47 -2.53
N LEU A 185 -8.55 -20.47 -3.18
CA LEU A 185 -8.94 -19.06 -3.01
C LEU A 185 -10.38 -18.80 -3.50
N GLN A 186 -10.78 -19.40 -4.63
CA GLN A 186 -12.16 -19.32 -5.11
C GLN A 186 -13.14 -19.92 -4.11
N ASP A 187 -12.85 -21.10 -3.58
CA ASP A 187 -13.71 -21.80 -2.62
C ASP A 187 -13.82 -21.01 -1.30
N ALA A 188 -12.77 -20.25 -0.95
CA ALA A 188 -12.76 -19.29 0.14
C ALA A 188 -13.36 -17.91 -0.21
N LYS A 189 -13.95 -17.75 -1.40
CA LYS A 189 -14.53 -16.50 -1.92
C LYS A 189 -13.57 -15.31 -1.93
N VAL A 190 -12.29 -15.57 -2.20
CA VAL A 190 -11.26 -14.54 -2.34
C VAL A 190 -11.13 -14.19 -3.82
N PRO A 191 -11.53 -12.98 -4.25
CA PRO A 191 -11.21 -12.49 -5.58
C PRO A 191 -9.74 -12.08 -5.64
N VAL A 192 -9.09 -12.36 -6.77
CA VAL A 192 -7.63 -12.17 -6.94
C VAL A 192 -7.35 -11.32 -8.17
N LEU A 193 -6.59 -10.24 -7.99
CA LEU A 193 -5.92 -9.54 -9.08
C LEU A 193 -4.75 -10.41 -9.57
N TRP A 194 -5.03 -11.25 -10.57
CA TRP A 194 -4.12 -12.27 -11.08
C TRP A 194 -3.21 -11.68 -12.15
N ARG A 195 -1.91 -11.65 -11.88
CA ARG A 195 -0.88 -11.01 -12.72
C ARG A 195 0.13 -12.04 -13.27
N PRO A 196 -0.28 -12.95 -14.17
CA PRO A 196 0.61 -13.95 -14.72
C PRO A 196 1.53 -13.39 -15.78
N TYR A 197 2.70 -14.01 -15.95
CA TYR A 197 3.63 -13.71 -17.05
C TYR A 197 3.90 -12.21 -17.19
N HIS A 198 4.13 -11.52 -16.08
CA HIS A 198 4.38 -10.07 -16.03
C HIS A 198 5.65 -9.69 -16.79
N GLU A 199 5.77 -8.40 -17.12
CA GLU A 199 6.88 -7.82 -17.88
C GLU A 199 7.12 -8.50 -19.24
N MET A 200 6.05 -8.99 -19.87
CA MET A 200 6.16 -9.85 -21.04
C MET A 200 6.75 -9.19 -22.29
N ASN A 201 6.73 -7.85 -22.33
CA ASN A 201 7.38 -7.07 -23.38
C ASN A 201 8.90 -6.95 -23.19
N GLY A 202 9.44 -7.37 -22.03
CA GLY A 202 10.85 -7.63 -21.82
C GLY A 202 11.31 -8.98 -22.39
N ASP A 203 12.62 -9.16 -22.53
CA ASP A 203 13.26 -10.37 -23.08
C ASP A 203 14.11 -11.14 -22.05
N TRP A 204 13.99 -10.81 -20.77
CA TRP A 204 14.69 -11.50 -19.67
C TRP A 204 13.97 -12.74 -19.16
N PHE A 205 12.64 -12.79 -19.21
CA PHE A 205 11.87 -13.97 -18.80
C PHE A 205 11.58 -14.90 -19.98
N TRP A 206 11.49 -16.20 -19.72
CA TRP A 206 11.31 -17.19 -20.79
C TRP A 206 10.01 -17.04 -21.58
N TRP A 207 8.99 -16.43 -20.96
CA TRP A 207 7.70 -16.14 -21.59
C TRP A 207 7.73 -14.88 -22.47
N GLY A 208 8.69 -13.98 -22.28
CA GLY A 208 8.69 -12.63 -22.86
C GLY A 208 9.33 -12.50 -24.24
N GLY A 209 9.18 -11.31 -24.84
CA GLY A 209 9.94 -10.91 -26.03
C GLY A 209 9.54 -11.60 -27.33
N ARG A 210 8.31 -12.11 -27.44
CA ARG A 210 7.79 -12.85 -28.61
C ARG A 210 6.48 -12.26 -29.10
N TYR A 211 6.52 -11.45 -30.15
CA TYR A 211 5.34 -10.76 -30.71
C TYR A 211 5.08 -11.04 -32.19
N GLU A 212 6.01 -11.70 -32.89
CA GLU A 212 5.87 -11.99 -34.32
C GLU A 212 5.40 -13.43 -34.59
N GLY A 213 4.62 -13.60 -35.65
CA GLY A 213 4.14 -14.91 -36.09
C GLY A 213 3.05 -15.51 -35.20
N LYS A 214 2.97 -16.84 -35.18
CA LYS A 214 1.88 -17.58 -34.50
C LYS A 214 2.17 -17.88 -33.03
N TYR A 215 3.44 -17.99 -32.66
CA TYR A 215 3.88 -18.47 -31.36
C TYR A 215 4.38 -17.31 -30.51
N THR A 216 3.43 -16.48 -30.08
CA THR A 216 3.69 -15.22 -29.38
C THR A 216 3.42 -15.34 -27.88
N THR A 217 3.94 -14.40 -27.10
CA THR A 217 3.63 -14.28 -25.68
C THR A 217 2.14 -14.02 -25.45
N ALA A 218 1.49 -13.22 -26.31
CA ALA A 218 0.04 -13.05 -26.28
C ALA A 218 -0.71 -14.39 -26.47
N ALA A 219 -0.20 -15.29 -27.33
CA ALA A 219 -0.78 -16.63 -27.49
C ALA A 219 -0.60 -17.50 -26.23
N LEU A 220 0.55 -17.39 -25.53
CA LEU A 220 0.78 -18.07 -24.26
C LEU A 220 -0.17 -17.56 -23.16
N TYR A 221 -0.35 -16.24 -23.06
CA TYR A 221 -1.30 -15.63 -22.13
C TYR A 221 -2.73 -16.15 -22.37
N ARG A 222 -3.18 -16.17 -23.64
CA ARG A 222 -4.49 -16.72 -24.01
C ARG A 222 -4.61 -18.22 -23.71
N GLN A 223 -3.54 -19.00 -23.86
CA GLN A 223 -3.52 -20.42 -23.51
C GLN A 223 -3.71 -20.62 -21.98
N LEU A 224 -3.06 -19.79 -21.16
CA LEU A 224 -3.26 -19.79 -19.70
C LEU A 224 -4.69 -19.40 -19.34
N PHE A 225 -5.23 -18.35 -19.98
CA PHE A 225 -6.61 -17.93 -19.82
C PHE A 225 -7.59 -19.08 -20.09
N ASP A 226 -7.47 -19.75 -21.24
CA ASP A 226 -8.32 -20.90 -21.58
C ASP A 226 -8.20 -22.02 -20.54
N ARG A 227 -6.98 -22.33 -20.08
CA ARG A 227 -6.77 -23.37 -19.06
C ARG A 227 -7.41 -23.01 -17.72
N PHE A 228 -7.29 -21.77 -17.25
CA PHE A 228 -7.85 -21.37 -15.96
C PHE A 228 -9.36 -21.16 -16.02
N VAL A 229 -9.85 -20.40 -17.01
CA VAL A 229 -11.26 -20.04 -17.12
C VAL A 229 -12.10 -21.19 -17.64
N ASN A 230 -11.70 -21.83 -18.75
CA ASN A 230 -12.55 -22.82 -19.41
C ASN A 230 -12.35 -24.24 -18.87
N HIS A 231 -11.13 -24.65 -18.52
CA HIS A 231 -10.87 -25.98 -17.98
C HIS A 231 -11.06 -26.04 -16.46
N HIS A 232 -10.37 -25.20 -15.69
CA HIS A 232 -10.44 -25.21 -14.22
C HIS A 232 -11.65 -24.48 -13.62
N LYS A 233 -12.40 -23.73 -14.45
CA LYS A 233 -13.57 -22.95 -14.02
C LYS A 233 -13.23 -21.96 -12.89
N LEU A 234 -12.05 -21.37 -12.98
CA LEU A 234 -11.63 -20.29 -12.09
C LEU A 234 -12.39 -19.02 -12.47
N ASN A 235 -13.30 -18.60 -11.60
CA ASN A 235 -14.18 -17.44 -11.80
C ASN A 235 -14.01 -16.32 -10.77
N ASN A 236 -13.06 -16.47 -9.84
CA ASN A 236 -12.66 -15.45 -8.86
C ASN A 236 -11.49 -14.56 -9.34
N LEU A 237 -10.97 -14.77 -10.56
CA LEU A 237 -9.79 -14.07 -11.06
C LEU A 237 -10.18 -12.81 -11.84
N ILE A 238 -9.54 -11.69 -11.51
CA ILE A 238 -9.47 -10.47 -12.30
C ILE A 238 -8.13 -10.46 -13.02
N TRP A 239 -8.16 -10.50 -14.35
CA TRP A 239 -6.98 -10.71 -15.17
C TRP A 239 -6.19 -9.40 -15.36
N VAL A 240 -5.01 -9.34 -14.76
CA VAL A 240 -4.09 -8.20 -14.84
C VAL A 240 -3.02 -8.49 -15.90
N TRP A 241 -3.03 -7.73 -16.99
CA TRP A 241 -1.97 -7.78 -17.99
C TRP A 241 -0.91 -6.73 -17.66
N SER A 242 0.24 -7.16 -17.13
CA SER A 242 1.30 -6.27 -16.62
C SER A 242 2.54 -6.24 -17.51
N VAL A 243 2.85 -5.08 -18.06
CA VAL A 243 4.03 -4.83 -18.92
C VAL A 243 5.17 -4.18 -18.14
N ASP A 244 6.40 -4.23 -18.66
CA ASP A 244 7.47 -3.31 -18.28
C ASP A 244 7.46 -2.06 -19.19
N ARG A 245 8.28 -1.07 -18.86
CA ARG A 245 8.47 0.15 -19.65
C ARG A 245 8.94 -0.15 -21.09
N PRO A 246 8.36 0.51 -22.11
CA PRO A 246 8.63 0.26 -23.52
C PRO A 246 9.89 1.01 -23.98
N THR A 247 11.04 0.71 -23.35
CA THR A 247 12.31 1.43 -23.57
C THR A 247 12.91 1.24 -24.97
N ARG A 248 12.35 0.35 -25.78
CA ARG A 248 12.76 0.03 -27.16
C ARG A 248 11.53 -0.21 -28.04
N PRO A 249 11.59 0.04 -29.36
CA PRO A 249 10.44 -0.17 -30.27
C PRO A 249 9.88 -1.60 -30.26
N ASP A 250 10.70 -2.62 -30.05
CA ASP A 250 10.27 -4.01 -29.93
C ASP A 250 9.58 -4.35 -28.60
N ARG A 251 9.43 -3.38 -27.70
CA ARG A 251 8.75 -3.49 -26.40
C ARG A 251 7.45 -2.68 -26.31
N GLU A 252 6.99 -2.10 -27.42
CA GLU A 252 5.71 -1.40 -27.49
C GLU A 252 4.55 -2.27 -26.97
N PHE A 253 3.73 -1.71 -26.10
CA PHE A 253 2.63 -2.41 -25.42
C PHE A 253 1.71 -3.17 -26.37
N ALA A 254 1.33 -2.54 -27.50
CA ALA A 254 0.40 -3.10 -28.47
C ALA A 254 0.88 -4.43 -29.08
N LYS A 255 2.21 -4.66 -29.16
CA LYS A 255 2.79 -5.90 -29.71
C LYS A 255 2.54 -7.13 -28.82
N TYR A 256 2.31 -6.91 -27.53
CA TYR A 256 2.12 -7.97 -26.54
C TYR A 256 0.68 -8.04 -26.02
N TYR A 257 -0.21 -7.17 -26.52
CA TYR A 257 -1.59 -7.06 -26.09
C TYR A 257 -2.37 -8.35 -26.42
N PRO A 258 -2.96 -9.04 -25.44
CA PRO A 258 -3.59 -10.34 -25.67
C PRO A 258 -4.98 -10.24 -26.31
N GLY A 259 -5.59 -9.05 -26.30
CA GLY A 259 -6.97 -8.79 -26.68
C GLY A 259 -7.79 -8.32 -25.47
N ASN A 260 -8.79 -7.47 -25.71
CA ASN A 260 -9.63 -6.86 -24.66
C ASN A 260 -10.53 -7.89 -23.95
N GLU A 261 -10.74 -9.03 -24.59
CA GLU A 261 -11.50 -10.19 -24.11
C GLU A 261 -10.68 -11.14 -23.20
N TYR A 262 -9.41 -10.82 -22.94
CA TYR A 262 -8.52 -11.66 -22.12
C TYR A 262 -7.99 -10.95 -20.87
N LEU A 263 -8.29 -9.66 -20.67
CA LEU A 263 -7.79 -8.90 -19.53
C LEU A 263 -8.89 -8.00 -18.94
N ASP A 264 -8.81 -7.76 -17.64
CA ASP A 264 -9.70 -6.86 -16.89
C ASP A 264 -9.00 -5.56 -16.50
N VAL A 265 -7.68 -5.62 -16.25
CA VAL A 265 -6.85 -4.50 -15.80
C VAL A 265 -5.54 -4.49 -16.59
N LEU A 266 -5.06 -3.31 -16.97
CA LEU A 266 -3.73 -3.14 -17.54
C LEU A 266 -2.80 -2.63 -16.45
N ALA A 267 -1.60 -3.16 -16.37
CA ALA A 267 -0.62 -2.71 -15.39
C ALA A 267 0.74 -2.46 -16.04
N ILE A 268 1.54 -1.61 -15.40
CA ILE A 268 2.93 -1.38 -15.79
C ILE A 268 3.83 -1.41 -14.57
N ASP A 269 5.02 -1.98 -14.75
CA ASP A 269 6.07 -2.02 -13.73
C ASP A 269 7.03 -0.84 -13.97
N ILE A 270 7.25 -0.01 -12.93
CA ILE A 270 8.04 1.23 -13.02
C ILE A 270 9.09 1.28 -11.91
N TYR A 271 10.35 1.16 -12.31
CA TYR A 271 11.51 1.30 -11.43
C TYR A 271 12.32 2.56 -11.77
N GLY A 272 12.97 3.13 -10.75
CA GLY A 272 13.85 4.30 -10.92
C GLY A 272 13.13 5.63 -11.10
N ASN A 273 11.89 5.77 -10.60
CA ASN A 273 11.05 6.98 -10.73
C ASN A 273 10.75 7.40 -12.18
N ASP A 274 10.82 6.48 -13.14
CA ASP A 274 10.57 6.75 -14.57
C ASP A 274 9.07 6.73 -14.92
N PHE A 275 8.31 7.63 -14.29
CA PHE A 275 6.88 7.83 -14.52
C PHE A 275 6.63 8.67 -15.78
N ASN A 276 7.17 8.25 -16.94
CA ASN A 276 7.04 9.01 -18.18
C ASN A 276 5.57 9.09 -18.64
N GLN A 277 5.12 10.29 -19.00
CA GLN A 277 3.74 10.54 -19.45
C GLN A 277 3.35 9.67 -20.66
N SER A 278 4.28 9.40 -21.58
CA SER A 278 4.00 8.56 -22.76
C SER A 278 3.64 7.11 -22.41
N TYR A 279 4.14 6.58 -21.28
CA TYR A 279 3.79 5.23 -20.83
C TYR A 279 2.35 5.21 -20.33
N TYR A 280 1.98 6.20 -19.52
CA TYR A 280 0.62 6.39 -19.04
C TYR A 280 -0.37 6.58 -20.19
N ASP A 281 -0.08 7.48 -21.13
CA ASP A 281 -0.93 7.76 -22.29
C ASP A 281 -1.10 6.51 -23.17
N GLY A 282 -0.02 5.74 -23.36
CA GLY A 282 -0.02 4.49 -24.11
C GLY A 282 -0.88 3.40 -23.47
N LEU A 283 -0.80 3.23 -22.13
CA LEU A 283 -1.68 2.31 -21.40
C LEU A 283 -3.13 2.78 -21.46
N MET A 284 -3.39 4.07 -21.26
CA MET A 284 -4.73 4.65 -21.33
C MET A 284 -5.37 4.41 -22.71
N ALA A 285 -4.60 4.59 -23.79
CA ALA A 285 -5.07 4.36 -25.15
C ALA A 285 -5.46 2.88 -25.42
N LEU A 286 -4.74 1.93 -24.81
CA LEU A 286 -5.03 0.49 -24.91
C LEU A 286 -6.11 0.00 -23.93
N SER A 287 -6.44 0.81 -22.92
CA SER A 287 -7.30 0.38 -21.83
C SER A 287 -8.74 0.11 -22.25
N HIS A 288 -9.23 0.80 -23.29
CA HIS A 288 -10.63 0.79 -23.69
C HIS A 288 -11.60 1.01 -22.51
N GLY A 289 -11.20 1.87 -21.55
CA GLY A 289 -11.98 2.19 -20.35
C GLY A 289 -11.82 1.22 -19.18
N LYS A 290 -10.97 0.19 -19.32
CA LYS A 290 -10.58 -0.68 -18.20
C LYS A 290 -9.62 0.05 -17.25
N PRO A 291 -9.60 -0.31 -15.95
CA PRO A 291 -8.66 0.29 -15.00
C PRO A 291 -7.20 0.04 -15.41
N ILE A 292 -6.34 1.01 -15.09
CA ILE A 292 -4.90 0.88 -15.20
C ILE A 292 -4.25 0.91 -13.81
N ALA A 293 -3.12 0.24 -13.64
CA ALA A 293 -2.42 0.14 -12.36
C ALA A 293 -0.90 0.16 -12.50
N LEU A 294 -0.21 0.42 -11.39
CA LEU A 294 1.23 0.27 -11.27
C LEU A 294 1.51 -1.12 -10.66
N GLY A 295 1.79 -2.09 -11.53
CA GLY A 295 1.90 -3.51 -11.17
C GLY A 295 3.00 -3.78 -10.17
N GLU A 296 4.14 -3.12 -10.37
CA GLU A 296 5.28 -3.05 -9.46
C GLU A 296 5.92 -1.67 -9.53
N VAL A 297 6.39 -1.17 -8.39
CA VAL A 297 7.22 0.02 -8.33
C VAL A 297 8.37 -0.12 -7.35
N GLY A 298 9.49 0.52 -7.65
CA GLY A 298 10.55 0.73 -6.66
C GLY A 298 10.16 1.79 -5.64
N ASN A 299 9.56 2.88 -6.11
CA ASN A 299 9.07 4.01 -5.33
C ASN A 299 7.62 4.29 -5.77
N PRO A 300 6.68 4.58 -4.86
CA PRO A 300 5.34 5.01 -5.24
C PRO A 300 5.41 6.34 -6.05
N PRO A 301 4.39 6.62 -6.89
CA PRO A 301 4.31 7.88 -7.63
C PRO A 301 4.23 9.05 -6.64
N SER A 302 4.95 10.14 -6.89
CA SER A 302 4.80 11.35 -6.08
C SER A 302 3.45 12.03 -6.33
N THR A 303 3.05 12.95 -5.46
CA THR A 303 1.81 13.72 -5.61
C THR A 303 1.74 14.47 -6.95
N GLU A 304 2.87 14.96 -7.46
CA GLU A 304 2.96 15.63 -8.77
C GLU A 304 2.75 14.65 -9.93
N ILE A 305 3.21 13.40 -9.79
CA ILE A 305 2.91 12.35 -10.77
C ILE A 305 1.43 12.01 -10.75
N LEU A 306 0.80 11.96 -9.57
CA LEU A 306 -0.64 11.72 -9.46
C LEU A 306 -1.48 12.85 -10.05
N ASP A 307 -0.99 14.10 -10.02
CA ASP A 307 -1.63 15.21 -10.71
C ASP A 307 -1.64 15.03 -12.24
N ALA A 308 -0.53 14.54 -12.80
CA ALA A 308 -0.39 14.31 -14.23
C ALA A 308 -1.02 12.97 -14.70
N GLN A 309 -1.11 11.98 -13.81
CA GLN A 309 -1.50 10.60 -14.11
C GLN A 309 -2.57 10.08 -13.14
N PRO A 310 -3.77 10.69 -13.10
CA PRO A 310 -4.75 10.45 -12.03
C PRO A 310 -5.47 9.09 -12.09
N ASN A 311 -5.31 8.31 -13.16
CA ASN A 311 -6.15 7.11 -13.41
C ASN A 311 -5.57 5.81 -12.84
N TRP A 312 -4.38 5.85 -12.24
CA TRP A 312 -3.80 4.69 -11.57
C TRP A 312 -4.70 4.22 -10.42
N ALA A 313 -5.19 2.99 -10.49
CA ALA A 313 -6.08 2.44 -9.47
C ALA A 313 -5.33 1.98 -8.21
N TYR A 314 -4.11 1.47 -8.37
CA TYR A 314 -3.25 1.07 -7.25
C TYR A 314 -1.78 1.05 -7.68
N TRP A 315 -0.87 1.00 -6.70
CA TRP A 315 0.52 0.58 -6.90
C TRP A 315 0.89 -0.60 -6.01
N VAL A 316 2.00 -1.27 -6.32
CA VAL A 316 2.61 -2.27 -5.43
C VAL A 316 4.12 -2.00 -5.31
N VAL A 317 4.57 -1.59 -4.13
CA VAL A 317 6.02 -1.45 -3.86
C VAL A 317 6.66 -2.83 -3.77
N TRP A 318 7.80 -3.02 -4.44
CA TRP A 318 8.51 -4.30 -4.46
C TRP A 318 9.23 -4.60 -3.15
N ALA A 319 8.68 -5.50 -2.33
CA ALA A 319 9.31 -6.11 -1.15
C ALA A 319 10.08 -5.12 -0.25
N GLY A 320 11.42 -5.21 -0.22
CA GLY A 320 12.26 -4.37 0.64
C GLY A 320 12.40 -2.92 0.18
N MET A 321 11.90 -2.57 -1.01
CA MET A 321 12.09 -1.26 -1.63
C MET A 321 11.24 -0.16 -1.00
N VAL A 322 10.39 -0.47 -0.01
CA VAL A 322 9.65 0.56 0.74
C VAL A 322 10.57 1.65 1.28
N ARG A 323 11.80 1.33 1.71
CA ARG A 323 12.80 2.31 2.18
C ARG A 323 13.52 3.08 1.06
N GLY A 324 13.26 2.78 -0.20
CA GLY A 324 13.72 3.58 -1.33
C GLY A 324 13.09 4.98 -1.34
N THR A 325 11.96 5.15 -0.64
CA THR A 325 11.26 6.42 -0.45
C THR A 325 11.43 6.90 0.98
N SER A 326 11.70 8.19 1.18
CA SER A 326 11.86 8.77 2.52
C SER A 326 10.53 8.80 3.28
N ARG A 327 10.59 8.81 4.62
CA ARG A 327 9.40 9.01 5.47
C ARG A 327 8.67 10.32 5.17
N GLU A 328 9.41 11.40 4.86
CA GLU A 328 8.81 12.68 4.47
C GLU A 328 7.97 12.55 3.19
N ASN A 329 8.46 11.81 2.18
CA ASN A 329 7.72 11.61 0.95
C ASN A 329 6.52 10.67 1.15
N TYR A 330 6.61 9.67 2.03
CA TYR A 330 5.43 8.92 2.44
C TYR A 330 4.43 9.76 3.20
N GLN A 331 4.87 10.70 4.05
CA GLN A 331 3.96 11.62 4.73
C GLN A 331 3.20 12.49 3.72
N LYS A 332 3.88 13.00 2.68
CA LYS A 332 3.22 13.75 1.60
C LYS A 332 2.15 12.92 0.88
N LEU A 333 2.42 11.63 0.66
CA LEU A 333 1.44 10.71 0.09
C LEU A 333 0.30 10.43 1.06
N ASP A 334 0.60 10.26 2.35
CA ASP A 334 -0.38 10.03 3.39
C ASP A 334 -1.33 11.22 3.61
N ASP A 335 -0.80 12.44 3.43
CA ASP A 335 -1.54 13.69 3.52
C ASP A 335 -2.38 13.96 2.25
N ASP A 336 -2.12 13.26 1.14
CA ASP A 336 -2.88 13.42 -0.10
C ASP A 336 -4.18 12.60 -0.03
N PRO A 337 -5.37 13.24 -0.08
CA PRO A 337 -6.65 12.54 0.10
C PRO A 337 -6.98 11.55 -1.03
N ARG A 338 -6.23 11.55 -2.14
CA ARG A 338 -6.38 10.57 -3.22
C ARG A 338 -5.71 9.24 -2.88
N VAL A 339 -4.70 9.24 -2.03
CA VAL A 339 -3.95 8.05 -1.65
C VAL A 339 -4.65 7.35 -0.50
N LEU A 340 -4.94 6.06 -0.66
CA LEU A 340 -5.66 5.29 0.34
C LEU A 340 -4.79 4.17 0.95
N PHE A 341 -4.72 4.18 2.27
CA PHE A 341 -4.25 3.11 3.14
C PHE A 341 -5.43 2.46 3.88
N MET A 342 -5.19 1.31 4.52
CA MET A 342 -6.27 0.56 5.20
C MET A 342 -6.93 1.36 6.33
N GLU A 343 -6.18 2.24 6.99
CA GLU A 343 -6.64 3.04 8.12
C GLU A 343 -7.46 4.29 7.70
N ASP A 344 -7.66 4.53 6.39
CA ASP A 344 -8.39 5.69 5.91
C ASP A 344 -9.90 5.45 5.84
N LEU A 345 -10.69 6.44 6.30
CA LEU A 345 -12.15 6.39 6.21
C LEU A 345 -12.63 6.26 4.77
N ALA A 346 -11.99 6.97 3.83
CA ALA A 346 -12.30 6.87 2.42
C ALA A 346 -12.06 5.45 1.87
N TYR A 347 -11.07 4.72 2.39
CA TYR A 347 -10.87 3.31 2.03
C TYR A 347 -11.99 2.42 2.60
N ALA A 348 -12.33 2.59 3.87
CA ALA A 348 -13.41 1.85 4.51
C ALA A 348 -14.78 2.06 3.84
N GLU A 349 -15.09 3.32 3.50
CA GLU A 349 -16.33 3.69 2.82
C GLU A 349 -16.37 3.17 1.38
N SER A 350 -15.31 3.41 0.60
CA SER A 350 -15.28 3.06 -0.82
C SER A 350 -15.27 1.53 -1.05
N THR A 351 -14.69 0.75 -0.14
CA THR A 351 -14.71 -0.72 -0.22
C THR A 351 -15.99 -1.36 0.29
N SER A 352 -16.94 -0.61 0.90
CA SER A 352 -18.11 -1.17 1.59
C SER A 352 -18.98 -2.09 0.71
N LEU A 353 -19.29 -1.68 -0.53
CA LEU A 353 -20.08 -2.50 -1.46
C LEU A 353 -19.32 -3.76 -1.91
N TYR A 354 -18.02 -3.62 -2.17
CA TYR A 354 -17.15 -4.75 -2.49
C TYR A 354 -17.10 -5.76 -1.34
N ARG A 355 -16.87 -5.30 -0.11
CA ARG A 355 -16.83 -6.15 1.09
C ARG A 355 -18.15 -6.87 1.34
N LYS A 356 -19.27 -6.17 1.14
CA LYS A 356 -20.60 -6.77 1.23
C LYS A 356 -20.78 -7.91 0.22
N ALA A 357 -20.30 -7.75 -1.01
CA ALA A 357 -20.34 -8.81 -2.02
C ALA A 357 -19.50 -10.04 -1.59
N CYS A 358 -18.38 -9.81 -0.89
CA CYS A 358 -17.56 -10.85 -0.27
C CYS A 358 -18.16 -11.47 1.01
N GLY A 359 -19.30 -10.98 1.49
CA GLY A 359 -19.93 -11.45 2.73
C GLY A 359 -19.27 -10.93 4.01
N PHE A 360 -18.58 -9.79 3.94
CA PHE A 360 -18.00 -9.13 5.11
C PHE A 360 -18.76 -7.86 5.49
N GLU A 361 -18.71 -7.53 6.78
CA GLU A 361 -19.10 -6.21 7.28
C GLU A 361 -18.14 -5.12 6.75
N PRO A 362 -18.61 -3.86 6.65
CA PRO A 362 -17.75 -2.71 6.38
C PRO A 362 -16.54 -2.66 7.31
N ILE A 363 -15.43 -2.13 6.82
CA ILE A 363 -14.26 -1.89 7.67
C ILE A 363 -14.64 -0.84 8.71
N VAL A 364 -14.31 -1.12 9.98
CA VAL A 364 -14.46 -0.17 11.08
C VAL A 364 -13.08 0.40 11.37
N ILE A 365 -12.94 1.73 11.25
CA ILE A 365 -11.71 2.44 11.61
C ILE A 365 -11.90 3.03 13.01
N GLU A 366 -11.22 2.44 13.99
CA GLU A 366 -11.13 3.01 15.33
C GLU A 366 -10.08 4.13 15.32
N ARG A 367 -10.55 5.38 15.43
CA ARG A 367 -9.69 6.58 15.45
C ARG A 367 -9.26 7.02 16.84
N GLU A 368 -9.91 6.53 17.88
CA GLU A 368 -9.59 6.95 19.24
C GLU A 368 -8.21 6.41 19.66
N ALA A 369 -7.32 7.32 20.08
CA ALA A 369 -6.01 6.94 20.55
C ALA A 369 -6.11 6.24 21.91
N ASP A 370 -5.75 4.96 21.95
CA ASP A 370 -5.62 4.23 23.21
C ASP A 370 -4.21 4.37 23.82
N LEU A 371 -4.04 5.39 24.67
CA LEU A 371 -2.80 5.63 25.38
C LEU A 371 -2.55 4.64 26.54
N ASN A 372 -3.51 3.76 26.87
CA ASN A 372 -3.38 2.82 27.99
C ASN A 372 -2.15 1.92 27.83
N GLY A 373 -1.34 1.83 28.87
CA GLY A 373 -0.21 0.90 28.94
C GLY A 373 1.06 1.51 29.51
N SER A 374 2.12 0.71 29.49
CA SER A 374 3.46 1.13 29.85
C SER A 374 4.26 1.45 28.60
N TRP A 375 5.04 2.52 28.64
CA TRP A 375 5.79 3.08 27.53
C TRP A 375 7.22 3.34 27.96
N VAL A 376 8.21 2.93 27.18
CA VAL A 376 9.64 3.09 27.48
C VAL A 376 10.28 4.00 26.45
N LEU A 377 11.08 4.95 26.92
CA LEU A 377 11.77 5.92 26.08
C LEU A 377 12.67 5.23 25.07
N ASN A 378 12.49 5.58 23.80
CA ASN A 378 13.38 5.20 22.72
C ASN A 378 14.31 6.38 22.42
N GLU A 379 15.46 6.41 23.08
CA GLU A 379 16.45 7.47 22.91
C GLU A 379 16.98 7.57 21.48
N TYR A 380 17.07 6.44 20.77
CA TYR A 380 17.61 6.40 19.39
C TYR A 380 16.69 7.08 18.37
N GLU A 381 15.38 6.98 18.56
CA GLU A 381 14.38 7.59 17.68
C GLU A 381 13.92 8.96 18.17
N SER A 382 14.37 9.36 19.37
CA SER A 382 14.06 10.67 19.95
C SER A 382 15.04 11.75 19.49
N ASN A 383 14.53 12.95 19.26
CA ASN A 383 15.34 14.16 19.14
C ASN A 383 15.15 15.02 20.40
N LEU A 384 16.04 14.81 21.38
CA LEU A 384 15.99 15.44 22.70
C LEU A 384 16.75 16.78 22.78
N GLN A 385 17.25 17.29 21.64
CA GLN A 385 18.02 18.53 21.56
C GLN A 385 19.24 18.52 22.52
N THR A 386 19.66 19.70 22.99
CA THR A 386 20.94 19.92 23.68
C THR A 386 21.07 19.25 25.05
N PHE A 387 19.96 18.91 25.72
CA PHE A 387 19.99 18.42 27.11
C PHE A 387 19.95 16.88 27.24
N GLY A 388 19.81 16.16 26.11
CA GLY A 388 19.75 14.69 26.11
C GLY A 388 18.59 14.13 26.95
N PRO A 389 18.68 12.86 27.39
CA PRO A 389 17.59 12.20 28.13
C PRO A 389 17.49 12.59 29.61
N SER A 390 18.45 13.35 30.15
CA SER A 390 18.60 13.63 31.59
C SER A 390 17.32 14.10 32.31
N GLY A 391 16.48 14.90 31.65
CA GLY A 391 15.21 15.40 32.19
C GLY A 391 13.96 14.77 31.59
N THR A 392 14.11 13.73 30.76
CA THR A 392 13.00 13.07 30.07
C THR A 392 12.64 11.78 30.80
N PRO A 393 11.36 11.55 31.15
CA PRO A 393 10.97 10.29 31.77
C PRO A 393 11.38 9.11 30.90
N TYR A 394 12.10 8.14 31.46
CA TYR A 394 12.49 6.93 30.73
C TYR A 394 11.31 5.94 30.61
N ARG A 395 10.28 6.10 31.47
CA ARG A 395 9.06 5.30 31.44
C ARG A 395 7.83 6.14 31.75
N LEU A 396 6.74 5.86 31.03
CA LEU A 396 5.39 6.36 31.31
C LEU A 396 4.47 5.16 31.54
N ASP A 397 3.72 5.14 32.63
CA ASP A 397 2.59 4.24 32.81
C ASP A 397 1.31 5.08 32.73
N ILE A 398 0.51 4.87 31.68
CA ILE A 398 -0.67 5.68 31.37
C ILE A 398 -1.92 4.82 31.53
N THR A 399 -2.91 5.37 32.21
CA THR A 399 -4.28 4.85 32.20
C THR A 399 -5.23 5.97 31.79
N HIS A 400 -6.20 5.68 30.93
CA HIS A 400 -7.24 6.63 30.56
C HIS A 400 -8.61 5.97 30.37
N GLU A 401 -9.63 6.73 30.76
CA GLU A 401 -11.05 6.42 30.54
C GLU A 401 -11.74 7.70 30.06
N GLY A 402 -12.10 7.73 28.77
CA GLY A 402 -12.64 8.91 28.11
C GLY A 402 -11.65 10.07 28.13
N ASP A 403 -11.98 11.15 28.84
CA ASP A 403 -11.13 12.35 28.93
C ASP A 403 -10.26 12.35 30.19
N LYS A 404 -10.37 11.36 31.08
CA LYS A 404 -9.56 11.33 32.31
C LYS A 404 -8.32 10.48 32.09
N LEU A 405 -7.14 11.07 32.26
CA LEU A 405 -5.87 10.35 32.17
C LEU A 405 -5.13 10.43 33.50
N THR A 406 -4.55 9.30 33.91
CA THR A 406 -3.53 9.23 34.96
C THR A 406 -2.22 8.82 34.31
N ILE A 407 -1.20 9.66 34.45
CA ILE A 407 0.12 9.49 33.86
C ILE A 407 1.11 9.38 35.00
N ARG A 408 1.78 8.24 35.11
CA ARG A 408 2.89 8.03 36.04
C ARG A 408 4.20 8.06 35.27
N SER A 409 5.00 9.09 35.50
CA SER A 409 6.30 9.30 34.86
C SER A 409 7.42 8.87 35.79
N ARG A 410 8.45 8.21 35.24
CA ARG A 410 9.67 7.86 35.97
C ARG A 410 10.90 8.47 35.32
N THR A 411 11.71 9.18 36.10
CA THR A 411 12.93 9.85 35.63
C THR A 411 14.12 9.41 36.48
N ILE A 412 15.25 9.12 35.84
CA ILE A 412 16.47 8.70 36.54
C ILE A 412 17.04 9.89 37.33
N VAL A 413 17.44 9.64 38.57
CA VAL A 413 18.10 10.62 39.44
C VAL A 413 19.51 10.12 39.76
N GLU A 414 20.52 10.99 39.66
CA GLU A 414 21.93 10.62 39.81
C GLU A 414 22.28 10.12 41.23
N TRP A 415 21.60 10.64 42.26
CA TRP A 415 21.98 10.45 43.67
C TRP A 415 20.85 9.87 44.54
N GLY A 416 20.01 8.99 43.99
CA GLY A 416 18.92 8.38 44.74
C GLY A 416 18.06 7.43 43.91
N ASP A 417 16.89 7.09 44.45
CA ASP A 417 15.85 6.36 43.71
C ASP A 417 15.30 7.24 42.57
N ASP A 418 14.76 6.59 41.54
CA ASP A 418 14.07 7.27 40.43
C ASP A 418 12.97 8.19 40.95
N ASP A 419 12.86 9.39 40.35
CA ASP A 419 11.75 10.29 40.62
C ASP A 419 10.49 9.73 39.96
N VAL A 420 9.43 9.57 40.75
CA VAL A 420 8.13 9.04 40.30
C VAL A 420 7.06 10.11 40.52
N VAL A 421 6.58 10.68 39.41
CA VAL A 421 5.54 11.70 39.43
C VAL A 421 4.26 11.11 38.86
N GLU A 422 3.20 11.11 39.66
CA GLU A 422 1.86 10.79 39.19
C GLU A 422 1.08 12.08 38.93
N GLU A 423 0.48 12.16 37.75
CA GLU A 423 -0.27 13.30 37.29
C GLU A 423 -1.65 12.85 36.80
N LYS A 424 -2.68 13.60 37.19
CA LYS A 424 -4.04 13.41 36.70
C LYS A 424 -4.44 14.61 35.86
N ILE A 425 -4.83 14.36 34.61
CA ILE A 425 -5.27 15.39 33.66
C ILE A 425 -6.66 15.06 33.13
N VAL A 426 -7.42 16.10 32.82
CA VAL A 426 -8.70 15.99 32.10
C VAL A 426 -8.52 16.62 30.72
N ALA A 427 -8.75 15.82 29.67
CA ALA A 427 -8.53 16.15 28.27
C ALA A 427 -9.74 16.81 27.60
N ASP A 428 -10.51 17.60 28.35
CA ASP A 428 -11.67 18.38 27.89
C ASP A 428 -11.34 19.87 27.67
N GLY A 429 -10.09 20.25 27.92
CA GLY A 429 -9.55 21.60 27.86
C GLY A 429 -9.65 22.41 29.15
N SER A 430 -10.10 21.80 30.26
CA SER A 430 -10.11 22.45 31.58
C SER A 430 -8.68 22.69 32.11
N GLU A 431 -8.52 23.73 32.93
CA GLU A 431 -7.24 24.02 33.59
C GLU A 431 -7.00 23.03 34.74
N THR A 432 -5.85 22.37 34.72
CA THR A 432 -5.30 21.63 35.85
C THR A 432 -4.12 22.40 36.43
N ARG A 433 -3.98 22.39 37.76
CA ARG A 433 -2.89 23.08 38.47
C ARG A 433 -2.05 22.07 39.24
N SER A 434 -0.74 22.19 39.12
CA SER A 434 0.21 21.35 39.85
C SER A 434 1.44 22.15 40.23
N ILE A 435 2.30 21.55 41.05
CA ILE A 435 3.61 22.08 41.41
C ILE A 435 4.65 21.19 40.74
N VAL A 436 5.63 21.79 40.08
CA VAL A 436 6.74 21.09 39.43
C VAL A 436 8.07 21.47 40.10
N TYR A 437 9.19 21.07 39.49
CA TYR A 437 10.55 21.30 40.00
C TYR A 437 10.76 22.69 40.62
N ASN A 438 11.44 22.73 41.77
CA ASN A 438 11.70 23.93 42.57
C ASN A 438 10.45 24.66 43.09
N ASN A 439 9.40 23.89 43.42
CA ASN A 439 8.12 24.41 43.93
C ASN A 439 7.42 25.39 42.97
N ALA A 440 7.69 25.26 41.66
CA ALA A 440 7.18 26.17 40.65
C ALA A 440 5.72 25.83 40.29
N PRO A 441 4.79 26.80 40.30
CA PRO A 441 3.42 26.56 39.89
C PRO A 441 3.35 26.28 38.38
N ARG A 442 2.66 25.21 38.03
CA ARG A 442 2.30 24.86 36.65
C ARG A 442 0.78 24.95 36.48
N VAL A 443 0.36 25.60 35.40
CA VAL A 443 -1.02 25.56 34.90
C VAL A 443 -1.00 24.86 33.56
N GLN A 444 -1.88 23.89 33.36
CA GLN A 444 -1.95 23.12 32.13
C GLN A 444 -3.39 22.92 31.66
N THR A 445 -3.54 22.67 30.36
CA THR A 445 -4.81 22.26 29.74
C THR A 445 -4.51 21.13 28.77
N ALA A 446 -5.28 20.06 28.83
CA ALA A 446 -5.19 18.97 27.87
C ALA A 446 -6.49 18.91 27.04
N ARG A 447 -6.40 18.62 25.74
CA ARG A 447 -7.58 18.48 24.88
C ARG A 447 -7.33 17.46 23.77
N TRP A 448 -8.25 16.51 23.61
CA TRP A 448 -8.28 15.64 22.44
C TRP A 448 -8.61 16.42 21.16
N SER A 449 -8.00 16.05 20.04
CA SER A 449 -8.47 16.48 18.71
C SER A 449 -9.93 16.06 18.50
N PRO A 450 -10.67 16.71 17.58
CA PRO A 450 -12.03 16.26 17.25
C PRO A 450 -12.11 14.80 16.80
N ALA A 451 -11.04 14.28 16.16
CA ALA A 451 -10.92 12.88 15.75
C ALA A 451 -10.51 11.94 16.91
N ARG A 452 -10.14 12.50 18.07
CA ARG A 452 -9.66 11.80 19.28
C ARG A 452 -8.42 10.92 19.05
N ASP A 453 -7.63 11.24 18.02
CA ASP A 453 -6.38 10.57 17.64
C ASP A 453 -5.12 11.27 18.18
N THR A 454 -5.28 12.53 18.63
CA THR A 454 -4.18 13.39 19.05
C THR A 454 -4.53 14.06 20.38
N LEU A 455 -3.66 13.92 21.38
CA LEU A 455 -3.80 14.65 22.64
C LEU A 455 -2.90 15.89 22.63
N ASN A 456 -3.50 17.06 22.76
CA ASN A 456 -2.79 18.34 22.83
C ASN A 456 -2.71 18.79 24.29
N VAL A 457 -1.50 18.98 24.81
CA VAL A 457 -1.25 19.43 26.18
C VAL A 457 -0.50 20.75 26.15
N ASN A 458 -1.13 21.80 26.67
CA ASN A 458 -0.48 23.09 26.86
C ASN A 458 -0.13 23.26 28.33
N ALA A 459 1.08 23.76 28.63
CA ALA A 459 1.46 24.10 29.99
C ALA A 459 2.14 25.47 30.08
N ARG A 460 1.99 26.10 31.24
CA ARG A 460 2.68 27.33 31.64
C ARG A 460 3.30 27.10 33.01
N VAL A 461 4.62 27.26 33.10
CA VAL A 461 5.37 27.16 34.36
C VAL A 461 5.99 28.51 34.67
N THR A 462 5.86 28.98 35.90
CA THR A 462 6.55 30.19 36.39
C THR A 462 7.71 29.77 37.29
N LEU A 463 8.94 29.91 36.78
CA LEU A 463 10.17 29.62 37.51
C LEU A 463 10.66 30.89 38.20
N SER A 464 11.11 30.79 39.46
CA SER A 464 11.76 31.90 40.17
C SER A 464 13.24 31.59 40.36
N TRP A 465 14.12 32.48 39.90
CA TRP A 465 15.57 32.35 40.07
C TRP A 465 16.18 33.70 40.47
N GLY A 466 16.75 33.78 41.67
CA GLY A 466 17.38 35.01 42.17
C GLY A 466 16.43 36.23 42.23
N GLY A 467 15.13 36.01 42.51
CA GLY A 467 14.12 37.08 42.57
C GLY A 467 13.55 37.52 41.22
N ARG A 468 13.95 36.89 40.11
CA ARG A 468 13.36 37.10 38.77
C ARG A 468 12.44 35.94 38.40
N GLU A 469 11.24 36.28 37.93
CA GLU A 469 10.31 35.31 37.37
C GLU A 469 10.55 35.07 35.88
N VAL A 470 10.65 33.80 35.50
CA VAL A 470 10.75 33.35 34.11
C VAL A 470 9.54 32.49 33.80
N LYS A 471 8.75 32.92 32.82
CA LYS A 471 7.60 32.15 32.32
C LYS A 471 8.04 31.27 31.16
N VAL A 472 7.80 29.98 31.30
CA VAL A 472 8.03 28.98 30.27
C VAL A 472 6.67 28.47 29.82
N LYS A 473 6.45 28.43 28.51
CA LYS A 473 5.25 27.83 27.91
C LYS A 473 5.66 26.57 27.14
N SER A 474 4.84 25.54 27.20
CA SER A 474 4.98 24.37 26.34
C SER A 474 3.67 24.03 25.64
N HIS A 475 3.80 23.49 24.43
CA HIS A 475 2.75 22.86 23.67
C HIS A 475 3.24 21.48 23.24
N ASP A 476 2.60 20.45 23.75
CA ASP A 476 2.94 19.06 23.49
C ASP A 476 1.83 18.42 22.66
N THR A 477 2.19 17.79 21.55
CA THR A 477 1.28 17.01 20.69
C THR A 477 1.63 15.54 20.81
N TRP A 478 0.68 14.73 21.27
CA TRP A 478 0.87 13.30 21.53
C TRP A 478 0.09 12.52 20.49
N VAL A 479 0.80 11.68 19.73
CA VAL A 479 0.23 10.87 18.64
C VAL A 479 0.70 9.44 18.78
N LEU A 480 -0.22 8.50 18.57
CA LEU A 480 0.13 7.09 18.44
C LEU A 480 0.52 6.76 17.01
N GLN A 481 1.65 6.07 16.87
CA GLN A 481 2.16 5.53 15.62
C GLN A 481 2.25 4.00 15.72
N ARG A 482 2.46 3.34 14.57
CA ARG A 482 2.64 1.89 14.46
C ARG A 482 1.50 1.11 15.15
N LYS A 483 0.25 1.47 14.84
CA LYS A 483 -0.96 0.83 15.39
C LYS A 483 -0.98 0.85 16.92
N GLY A 484 -0.68 2.00 17.52
CA GLY A 484 -0.69 2.17 18.97
C GLY A 484 0.48 1.51 19.71
N LYS A 485 1.52 1.04 19.01
CA LYS A 485 2.73 0.49 19.65
C LYS A 485 3.80 1.54 19.95
N ARG A 486 3.67 2.74 19.37
CA ARG A 486 4.62 3.85 19.56
C ARG A 486 3.88 5.11 19.93
N LEU A 487 4.33 5.80 20.96
CA LEU A 487 3.86 7.12 21.36
C LEU A 487 4.91 8.15 20.97
N VAL A 488 4.54 9.11 20.14
CA VAL A 488 5.38 10.24 19.76
C VAL A 488 4.83 11.50 20.40
N ILE A 489 5.69 12.20 21.15
CA ILE A 489 5.38 13.46 21.81
C ILE A 489 6.27 14.54 21.19
N THR A 490 5.67 15.41 20.37
CA THR A 490 6.34 16.61 19.87
C THR A 490 6.14 17.73 20.87
N LYS A 491 7.22 18.25 21.44
CA LYS A 491 7.19 19.32 22.46
C LYS A 491 7.75 20.60 21.87
N VAL A 492 6.96 21.66 21.88
CA VAL A 492 7.38 23.02 21.52
C VAL A 492 7.44 23.85 22.80
N VAL A 493 8.65 24.21 23.23
CA VAL A 493 8.88 24.98 24.46
C VAL A 493 9.34 26.38 24.10
N SER A 494 8.63 27.40 24.59
CA SER A 494 8.97 28.81 24.42
C SER A 494 9.41 29.43 25.75
N SER A 495 10.59 30.05 25.74
CA SER A 495 11.19 30.75 26.88
C SER A 495 11.83 32.08 26.42
N PRO A 496 12.29 32.94 27.34
CA PRO A 496 13.04 34.15 26.97
C PRO A 496 14.33 33.88 26.17
N ARG A 497 14.84 32.64 26.18
CA ARG A 497 16.03 32.24 25.40
C ARG A 497 15.69 31.75 23.97
N GLY A 498 14.41 31.77 23.60
CA GLY A 498 13.91 31.30 22.31
C GLY A 498 12.96 30.12 22.42
N THR A 499 12.57 29.61 21.26
CA THR A 499 11.69 28.45 21.11
C THR A 499 12.50 27.24 20.69
N GLN A 500 12.24 26.10 21.31
CA GLN A 500 12.86 24.82 20.99
C GLN A 500 11.79 23.77 20.72
N THR A 501 12.03 22.92 19.71
CA THR A 501 11.17 21.78 19.40
C THR A 501 11.95 20.49 19.65
N SER A 502 11.42 19.60 20.48
CA SER A 502 11.94 18.24 20.66
C SER A 502 10.88 17.21 20.27
N VAL A 503 11.35 16.02 19.89
CA VAL A 503 10.49 14.86 19.60
C VAL A 503 10.91 13.75 20.53
N VAL A 504 10.01 13.33 21.41
CA VAL A 504 10.24 12.25 22.37
C VAL A 504 9.44 11.03 21.91
N VAL A 505 10.12 9.91 21.72
CA VAL A 505 9.50 8.67 21.24
C VAL A 505 9.51 7.65 22.36
N TYR A 506 8.37 7.00 22.60
CA TYR A 506 8.25 5.87 23.49
C TYR A 506 7.71 4.65 22.76
N ASP A 507 8.22 3.46 23.09
CA ASP A 507 7.69 2.17 22.61
C ASP A 507 6.86 1.50 23.71
N LYS A 508 5.73 0.88 23.34
CA LYS A 508 4.83 0.20 24.27
C LYS A 508 5.46 -1.09 24.81
N VAL A 509 5.37 -1.33 26.11
CA VAL A 509 5.87 -2.55 26.77
C VAL A 509 4.90 -3.70 26.50
N GLY A 510 5.43 -4.87 26.15
CA GLY A 510 4.63 -6.09 25.95
C GLY A 510 3.97 -6.22 24.58
N SER A 511 4.13 -5.24 23.69
CA SER A 511 3.89 -5.46 22.26
C SER A 511 5.14 -6.12 21.66
N GLU A 512 5.07 -7.41 21.36
CA GLU A 512 6.20 -8.13 20.74
C GLU A 512 6.68 -7.45 19.45
N ARG A 513 8.00 -7.57 19.20
CA ARG A 513 8.76 -7.05 18.05
C ARG A 513 8.34 -7.69 16.74
#